data_AF-A0A3D2Y0Y6-F1
#
_entry.id   AF-A0A3D2Y0Y6-F1
#
_cell.length_a   1.000
_cell.length_b   1.000
_cell.length_c   1.000
_cell.angle_alpha   90.00
_cell.angle_beta   90.00
_cell.angle_gamma   90.00
#
_symmetry.space_group_name_H-M   'P 1'
#
loop_
_entity.id
_entity.type
_entity.pdbx_description
1 polymer ?
#
loop_
_entity_poly.entity_id
_entity_poly.type
_entity_poly.pdbx_seq_one_letter_code
_entity_poly.pdbx_strand_id
1 'polypeptide(L)' 'MKNLFANVRGDITGGITAGVVALPLALALGVASGVGPMAGMYGAIAVGFFA' A
#
# COMPACT_ATOMS: atom_id res chain seq x y z
N MET A 1 -1.71 -16.22 19.19
CA MET A 1 -0.67 -15.37 18.57
C MET A 1 0.62 -16.16 18.25
N LYS A 2 0.55 -17.38 17.69
CA LYS A 2 1.75 -18.23 17.53
C LYS A 2 2.51 -18.09 16.20
N ASN A 3 1.95 -17.45 15.18
CA ASN A 3 2.47 -17.52 13.81
C ASN A 3 2.61 -16.16 13.09
N LEU A 4 2.72 -15.03 13.81
CA LEU A 4 2.88 -13.72 13.16
C LEU A 4 4.17 -13.63 12.32
N PHE A 5 5.18 -14.42 12.69
CA PHE A 5 6.47 -14.50 11.98
C PHE A 5 6.64 -15.85 11.25
N ALA A 6 5.57 -16.62 11.06
CA ALA A 6 5.69 -17.91 10.39
C ALA A 6 5.97 -17.76 8.89
N ASN A 7 5.53 -16.67 8.27
CA ASN A 7 5.61 -16.45 6.82
C ASN A 7 6.35 -15.16 6.43
N VAL A 8 7.34 -14.73 7.20
CA VAL A 8 8.07 -13.45 6.97
C VAL A 8 8.55 -13.31 5.52
N ARG A 9 9.07 -14.39 4.91
CA ARG A 9 9.50 -14.39 3.51
C ARG A 9 8.33 -14.12 2.56
N GLY A 10 7.20 -14.78 2.79
CA GLY A 10 5.97 -14.61 2.00
C GLY A 10 5.39 -13.21 2.17
N ASP A 11 5.35 -12.71 3.40
CA ASP A 11 4.82 -11.37 3.73
C ASP A 11 5.66 -10.26 3.09
N ILE A 12 6.99 -10.38 3.10
CA ILE A 12 7.88 -9.42 2.42
C ILE A 12 7.66 -9.45 0.91
N THR A 13 7.68 -10.63 0.29
CA THR A 13 7.49 -10.72 -1.17
C THR A 13 6.08 -10.27 -1.58
N GLY A 14 5.06 -10.64 -0.82
CA GLY A 14 3.68 -10.24 -1.05
C GLY A 14 3.47 -8.75 -0.86
N GLY A 15 4.08 -8.16 0.17
CA GLY A 15 4.05 -6.72 0.43
C GLY A 15 4.71 -5.91 -0.68
N ILE A 16 5.85 -6.36 -1.21
CA ILE A 16 6.51 -5.72 -2.35
C ILE A 16 5.62 -5.80 -3.60
N THR A 17 5.09 -6.98 -3.93
CA THR A 17 4.19 -7.14 -5.08
C THR A 17 2.93 -6.29 -4.95
N ALA A 18 2.30 -6.29 -3.78
CA ALA A 18 1.14 -5.45 -3.49
C ALA A 18 1.48 -3.96 -3.61
N GLY A 19 2.64 -3.54 -3.10
CA GLY A 19 3.13 -2.16 -3.21
C GLY A 19 3.30 -1.71 -4.66
N VAL A 20 3.91 -2.56 -5.51
CA VAL A 20 4.08 -2.27 -6.94
C VAL A 20 2.74 -2.10 -7.66
N VAL A 21 1.73 -2.91 -7.31
CA VAL A 21 0.39 -2.82 -7.91
C VAL A 21 -0.39 -1.61 -7.36
N ALA A 22 -0.25 -1.30 -6.07
CA ALA A 22 -0.98 -0.22 -5.41
C ALA A 22 -0.46 1.18 -5.78
N LEU A 23 0.85 1.33 -6.06
CA LEU A 23 1.49 2.60 -6.38
C LEU A 23 0.84 3.36 -7.55
N PRO A 24 0.65 2.77 -8.76
CA PRO A 24 0.02 3.48 -9.87
C PRO A 24 -1.44 3.83 -9.58
N LEU A 25 -2.17 2.98 -8.86
CA LEU A 25 -3.57 3.22 -8.48
C LEU A 25 -3.67 4.40 -7.48
N ALA A 26 -2.79 4.45 -6.48
CA ALA A 26 -2.74 5.52 -5.49
C ALA A 26 -2.47 6.89 -6.14
N LEU A 27 -1.51 6.95 -7.06
CA LEU A 27 -1.19 8.17 -7.80
C LEU A 27 -2.36 8.59 -8.71
N ALA A 28 -2.98 7.66 -9.42
CA ALA A 28 -4.13 7.92 -10.28
C ALA A 28 -5.33 8.46 -9.50
N LEU A 29 -5.66 7.85 -8.36
CA LEU A 29 -6.75 8.31 -7.48
C LEU A 29 -6.45 9.65 -6.81
N GLY A 30 -5.18 9.91 -6.46
CA GLY A 30 -4.73 11.21 -5.97
C GLY A 30 -4.91 12.33 -7.00
N VAL A 31 -4.59 12.07 -8.27
CA VAL A 31 -4.84 13.03 -9.36
C VAL A 31 -6.34 13.19 -9.61
N ALA A 32 -7.09 12.08 -9.70
CA ALA A 32 -8.52 12.08 -9.99
C ALA A 32 -9.36 12.83 -8.93
N SER A 33 -8.91 12.83 -7.68
CA SER A 33 -9.55 13.56 -6.57
C SER A 33 -9.27 15.07 -6.57
N GLY A 34 -8.36 15.58 -7.41
CA GLY A 34 -8.04 17.00 -7.52
C GLY A 34 -7.12 17.56 -6.42
N VAL A 35 -6.76 16.75 -5.42
CA VAL A 35 -5.81 17.10 -4.34
C VAL A 35 -4.35 16.74 -4.67
N GLY A 36 -4.14 16.00 -5.76
CA GLY A 36 -2.83 15.70 -6.34
C GLY A 36 -2.28 14.32 -5.98
N PRO A 37 -1.26 13.83 -6.71
CA PRO A 37 -0.75 12.47 -6.57
C PRO A 37 -0.21 12.16 -5.17
N MET A 38 0.39 13.16 -4.49
CA MET A 38 0.94 13.02 -3.15
C MET A 38 -0.13 12.64 -2.12
N ALA A 39 -1.32 13.22 -2.22
CA ALA A 39 -2.43 12.90 -1.32
C ALA A 39 -2.88 11.44 -1.46
N GLY A 40 -2.93 10.94 -2.69
CA GLY A 40 -3.22 9.53 -2.97
C GLY A 40 -2.14 8.59 -2.42
N MET A 41 -0.86 8.97 -2.53
CA MET A 41 0.25 8.18 -2.00
C MET A 41 0.25 8.12 -0.46
N TYR A 42 0.08 9.25 0.21
CA TYR A 42 -0.04 9.28 1.68
C TYR A 42 -1.30 8.56 2.17
N GLY A 43 -2.41 8.66 1.43
CA GLY A 43 -3.63 7.93 1.72
C GLY A 43 -3.45 6.42 1.62
N ALA A 44 -2.78 5.92 0.57
CA ALA A 44 -2.49 4.51 0.40
C ALA A 44 -1.58 3.96 1.51
N ILE A 45 -0.58 4.74 1.96
CA ILE A 45 0.28 4.38 3.09
C ILE A 45 -0.55 4.31 4.37
N ALA A 46 -1.30 5.36 4.70
CA ALA A 46 -2.09 5.41 5.93
C ALA A 46 -3.10 4.26 5.99
N VAL A 47 -3.89 4.05 4.93
CA VAL A 47 -4.87 2.97 4.87
C VAL A 47 -4.17 1.61 4.92
N GLY A 48 -3.07 1.40 4.21
CA GLY A 48 -2.35 0.12 4.22
C GLY A 48 -1.74 -0.28 5.57
N PHE A 49 -1.53 0.67 6.49
CA PHE A 49 -1.06 0.40 7.84
C PHE A 49 -2.18 0.27 8.88
N PHE A 50 -3.30 0.97 8.70
CA PHE A 50 -4.35 1.10 9.72
C PHE A 50 -5.66 0.37 9.40
N ALA A 51 -5.93 0.03 8.14
CA ALA A 51 -7.11 -0.71 7.71
C ALA A 51 -6.81 -2.21 7.58
#